data_AF-A0A6B0VPS8-F1
#
_entry.id   AF-A0A6B0VPS8-F1
#
_cell.length_a   1.000
_cell.length_b   1.000
_cell.length_c   1.000
_cell.angle_alpha   90.00
_cell.angle_beta   90.00
_cell.angle_gamma   90.00
#
_symmetry.space_group_name_H-M   'P 1'
#
loop_
_entity.id
_entity.type
_entity.pdbx_description
1 polymer ?
#
loop_
_entity_poly.entity_id
_entity_poly.type
_entity_poly.pdbx_seq_one_letter_code
_entity_poly.pdbx_strand_id
1 'polypeptide(L)'
;MAREPSVADDDRSVGSEEQPTNDSGNTGLLHRRSYMKLAGATTAATAAFGTAASAASDDYEVIEARGQTIRLGQGETFENKLVDLTTGNGITLYVTGGNVEVRNIGFKGLYRGDGFVISVKAGSGNILFENIYMGDGATKEGSSFVHGPGGAFLHRDSNANVTFRNCNVQGFPNNGFYCSNTAHGGSVRFDTCFGKNNGVTTFRCASGNDVIENCVAYNDNTDYGPGYGNFSETSGRPVWVWNGGTVTIRDSHFADGPYPYSMVAGANGSPGRANFESGGYRGNIQRASGSTVNVSGAVSNDPDLSIPDGVPTSPEDAASGDSSSGDASGGDADDQLPNVILFDGDRSGVTRYEFAVDGDVEPSNYEGATIDAETGVEDAVAHGVVADWKDAFRFSGDIETLTVDGPATVLVNDEAVDPADYGEDLPHVLEVEGTGTPTSFEMTVEGTIDLDGDAEPEDEATTISGSTVQSSVTDETQTFRFSGALTDVTIINGNAEVRVDGEVIEPVEYGDHELLPHALVIDGTEADDPTAYSFETSGAVVKSTYRDATIDEDDVIEGRAVRGVADNWLDAYWFDGDIEEFTLRGNAAVDVQYNVRDQ
;
A
#
# COMPACT_ATOMS: atom_id res chain seq x y z
N MET A 1 -31.77 29.39 -22.74
CA MET A 1 -32.83 28.83 -23.61
C MET A 1 -32.17 28.09 -24.75
N ALA A 2 -31.86 26.81 -24.52
CA ALA A 2 -31.64 25.80 -25.54
C ALA A 2 -32.41 24.57 -25.04
N ARG A 3 -33.29 24.03 -25.88
CA ARG A 3 -34.07 22.83 -25.59
C ARG A 3 -33.16 21.63 -25.86
N GLU A 4 -33.00 20.74 -24.90
CA GLU A 4 -32.43 19.41 -25.15
C GLU A 4 -33.55 18.45 -25.55
N PRO A 5 -33.36 17.61 -26.58
CA PRO A 5 -34.26 16.52 -26.86
C PRO A 5 -33.98 15.40 -25.87
N SER A 6 -34.96 15.09 -25.02
CA SER A 6 -35.06 13.78 -24.40
C SER A 6 -35.41 12.78 -25.51
N VAL A 7 -34.50 11.86 -25.83
CA VAL A 7 -34.69 10.49 -26.37
C VAL A 7 -33.47 10.13 -27.24
N ALA A 8 -32.76 9.07 -26.85
CA ALA A 8 -32.00 8.24 -27.75
C ALA A 8 -32.51 6.80 -27.54
N ASP A 9 -33.55 6.44 -28.28
CA ASP A 9 -33.89 5.04 -28.52
C ASP A 9 -32.94 4.49 -29.60
N ASP A 10 -32.59 3.21 -29.44
CA ASP A 10 -31.77 2.34 -30.29
C ASP A 10 -30.23 2.40 -30.20
N ASP A 11 -29.69 1.39 -29.49
CA ASP A 11 -28.49 0.56 -29.78
C ASP A 11 -27.20 1.17 -30.36
N ARG A 12 -26.95 2.47 -30.15
CA ARG A 12 -25.67 3.09 -30.53
C ARG A 12 -24.79 3.33 -29.30
N SER A 13 -23.63 2.68 -29.28
CA SER A 13 -22.46 3.24 -28.60
C SER A 13 -22.22 4.63 -29.15
N VAL A 14 -22.06 5.62 -28.28
CA VAL A 14 -21.71 6.98 -28.70
C VAL A 14 -20.26 6.96 -29.15
N GLY A 15 -20.04 6.99 -30.48
CA GLY A 15 -18.71 7.21 -31.07
C GLY A 15 -18.29 6.21 -32.15
N SER A 16 -18.79 6.39 -33.38
CA SER A 16 -18.04 6.21 -34.65
C SER A 16 -19.01 6.29 -35.83
N GLU A 17 -18.80 7.24 -36.73
CA GLU A 17 -19.41 7.23 -38.07
C GLU A 17 -18.47 6.49 -39.03
N GLU A 18 -19.01 5.47 -39.70
CA GLU A 18 -18.34 4.66 -40.72
C GLU A 18 -18.05 5.46 -42.00
N GLN A 19 -16.90 5.20 -42.61
CA GLN A 19 -16.80 5.13 -44.08
C GLN A 19 -16.27 3.75 -44.51
N PRO A 20 -16.77 3.20 -45.64
CA PRO A 20 -16.71 1.76 -45.91
C PRO A 20 -15.52 1.40 -46.78
N THR A 21 -14.77 0.35 -46.41
CA THR A 21 -13.94 -0.40 -47.36
C THR A 21 -13.82 -1.89 -47.00
N ASN A 22 -14.41 -2.71 -47.87
CA ASN A 22 -14.07 -4.10 -48.22
C ASN A 22 -13.78 -5.14 -47.13
N ASP A 23 -14.83 -5.91 -46.87
CA ASP A 23 -14.88 -7.37 -46.77
C ASP A 23 -13.57 -8.11 -47.15
N SER A 24 -12.86 -8.62 -46.14
CA SER A 24 -12.05 -9.84 -46.26
C SER A 24 -11.90 -10.45 -44.87
N GLY A 25 -12.45 -11.66 -44.70
CA GLY A 25 -12.58 -12.30 -43.40
C GLY A 25 -11.27 -12.81 -42.81
N ASN A 26 -11.29 -12.98 -41.49
CA ASN A 26 -10.57 -14.05 -40.84
C ASN A 26 -11.40 -14.56 -39.64
N THR A 27 -12.17 -15.60 -39.91
CA THR A 27 -12.73 -16.49 -38.89
C THR A 27 -11.58 -17.30 -38.29
N GLY A 28 -11.24 -17.05 -37.02
CA GLY A 28 -10.14 -17.75 -36.37
C GLY A 28 -10.17 -17.67 -34.84
N LEU A 29 -10.99 -18.53 -34.24
CA LEU A 29 -10.77 -19.19 -32.95
C LEU A 29 -10.52 -18.32 -31.69
N LEU A 30 -11.61 -17.88 -31.05
CA LEU A 30 -11.71 -17.87 -29.58
C LEU A 30 -13.07 -18.46 -29.17
N HIS A 31 -13.11 -19.79 -29.10
CA HIS A 31 -14.23 -20.50 -28.49
C HIS A 31 -13.94 -20.73 -27.00
N ARG A 32 -14.86 -20.20 -26.17
CA ARG A 32 -15.40 -20.76 -24.93
C ARG A 32 -14.40 -21.47 -24.00
N ARG A 33 -14.07 -20.82 -22.89
CA ARG A 33 -13.85 -21.52 -21.62
C ARG A 33 -14.84 -20.99 -20.59
N SER A 34 -15.68 -21.91 -20.16
CA SER A 34 -16.66 -21.78 -19.10
C SER A 34 -15.97 -21.44 -17.78
N TYR A 35 -16.47 -20.44 -17.07
CA TYR A 35 -16.13 -20.19 -15.68
C TYR A 35 -16.73 -21.31 -14.82
N MET A 36 -15.88 -22.19 -14.31
CA MET A 36 -16.24 -23.20 -13.31
C MET A 36 -15.94 -22.63 -11.92
N LYS A 37 -17.00 -22.49 -11.14
CA LYS A 37 -16.98 -22.33 -9.68
C LYS A 37 -16.14 -23.45 -9.04
N LEU A 38 -15.16 -23.09 -8.22
CA LEU A 38 -14.58 -24.03 -7.26
C LEU A 38 -15.19 -23.74 -5.88
N ALA A 39 -16.25 -24.48 -5.57
CA ALA A 39 -16.70 -24.66 -4.20
C ALA A 39 -15.82 -25.72 -3.52
N GLY A 40 -15.46 -25.49 -2.27
CA GLY A 40 -14.47 -26.27 -1.53
C GLY A 40 -14.79 -27.76 -1.34
N ALA A 41 -13.73 -28.55 -1.24
CA ALA A 41 -13.68 -29.80 -0.49
C ALA A 41 -12.22 -30.14 -0.18
N THR A 42 -11.94 -30.32 1.11
CA THR A 42 -10.72 -30.88 1.70
C THR A 42 -10.41 -32.28 1.14
N THR A 43 -9.19 -32.52 0.66
CA THR A 43 -8.53 -33.84 0.76
C THR A 43 -7.00 -33.66 0.72
N ALA A 44 -6.33 -34.15 1.75
CA ALA A 44 -4.88 -34.19 1.87
C ALA A 44 -4.23 -35.13 0.85
N ALA A 45 -3.12 -34.69 0.25
CA ALA A 45 -2.06 -35.55 -0.29
C ALA A 45 -0.73 -34.80 -0.26
N THR A 46 0.23 -35.40 0.42
CA THR A 46 1.59 -34.96 0.75
C THR A 46 2.55 -34.84 -0.45
N ALA A 47 3.41 -33.82 -0.34
CA ALA A 47 4.83 -33.72 -0.72
C ALA A 47 5.24 -33.64 -2.22
N ALA A 48 5.61 -32.42 -2.63
CA ALA A 48 6.87 -32.15 -3.33
C ALA A 48 7.30 -30.71 -3.03
N PHE A 49 8.46 -30.56 -2.38
CA PHE A 49 9.07 -29.28 -2.05
C PHE A 49 9.50 -28.56 -3.33
N GLY A 50 8.97 -27.35 -3.53
CA GLY A 50 9.42 -26.36 -4.48
C GLY A 50 9.30 -25.02 -3.78
N THR A 51 10.43 -24.33 -3.69
CA THR A 51 10.66 -23.02 -3.08
C THR A 51 9.46 -22.09 -3.18
N ALA A 52 9.03 -21.58 -2.02
CA ALA A 52 8.12 -20.46 -1.91
C ALA A 52 8.76 -19.25 -2.61
N ALA A 53 8.28 -18.96 -3.82
CA ALA A 53 8.41 -17.64 -4.38
C ALA A 53 7.59 -16.70 -3.50
N SER A 54 8.18 -15.58 -3.10
CA SER A 54 7.47 -14.48 -2.46
C SER A 54 6.20 -14.15 -3.27
N ALA A 55 5.04 -14.23 -2.62
CA ALA A 55 3.81 -13.71 -3.18
C ALA A 55 3.80 -12.20 -2.95
N ALA A 56 4.39 -11.45 -3.86
CA ALA A 56 4.33 -10.00 -3.88
C ALA A 56 4.04 -9.53 -5.32
N SER A 57 2.75 -9.58 -5.72
CA SER A 57 2.13 -8.80 -6.83
C SER A 57 0.65 -9.11 -7.16
N ASP A 58 -0.07 -10.00 -6.44
CA ASP A 58 -1.26 -10.68 -7.02
C ASP A 58 -2.64 -10.39 -6.36
N ASP A 59 -2.86 -9.24 -5.71
CA ASP A 59 -4.18 -8.97 -5.09
C ASP A 59 -5.26 -8.45 -6.06
N TYR A 60 -4.86 -7.97 -7.24
CA TYR A 60 -5.78 -7.49 -8.27
C TYR A 60 -5.25 -7.67 -9.70
N GLU A 61 -6.17 -7.78 -10.66
CA GLU A 61 -5.82 -7.87 -12.08
C GLU A 61 -5.73 -6.47 -12.70
N VAL A 62 -4.65 -6.20 -13.44
CA VAL A 62 -4.48 -4.96 -14.19
C VAL A 62 -5.14 -5.07 -15.57
N ILE A 63 -6.02 -4.12 -15.90
CA ILE A 63 -6.65 -3.99 -17.22
C ILE A 63 -6.16 -2.72 -17.89
N GLU A 64 -5.32 -2.87 -18.91
CA GLU A 64 -4.92 -1.75 -19.77
C GLU A 64 -6.11 -1.24 -20.60
N ALA A 65 -6.36 0.07 -20.56
CA ALA A 65 -7.34 0.71 -21.42
C ALA A 65 -6.84 0.79 -22.87
N ARG A 66 -7.71 0.40 -23.81
CA ARG A 66 -7.46 0.28 -25.26
C ARG A 66 -8.66 0.75 -26.09
N GLY A 67 -9.64 1.41 -25.48
CA GLY A 67 -10.91 1.82 -26.10
C GLY A 67 -12.02 0.76 -26.02
N GLN A 68 -11.84 -0.29 -25.21
CA GLN A 68 -12.75 -1.42 -25.11
C GLN A 68 -13.98 -1.14 -24.25
N THR A 69 -15.04 -1.91 -24.51
CA THR A 69 -16.22 -1.99 -23.64
C THR A 69 -16.28 -3.37 -22.97
N ILE A 70 -16.32 -3.39 -21.65
CA ILE A 70 -16.59 -4.59 -20.86
C ILE A 70 -18.09 -4.62 -20.59
N ARG A 71 -18.77 -5.68 -21.06
CA ARG A 71 -20.22 -5.81 -20.91
C ARG A 71 -20.54 -6.74 -19.75
N LEU A 72 -21.32 -6.25 -18.79
CA LEU A 72 -21.77 -7.03 -17.64
C LEU A 72 -23.23 -7.45 -17.81
N GLY A 73 -23.43 -8.76 -17.82
CA GLY A 73 -24.71 -9.46 -17.99
C GLY A 73 -25.42 -9.75 -16.67
N GLN A 74 -26.52 -10.49 -16.74
CA GLN A 74 -27.34 -10.79 -15.56
C GLN A 74 -26.57 -11.66 -14.56
N GLY A 75 -26.51 -11.24 -13.29
CA GLY A 75 -25.90 -12.05 -12.23
C GLY A 75 -24.37 -12.05 -12.21
N GLU A 76 -23.71 -11.19 -12.99
CA GLU A 76 -22.25 -11.17 -13.10
C GLU A 76 -21.59 -10.37 -11.99
N THR A 77 -20.39 -10.79 -11.61
CA THR A 77 -19.50 -10.10 -10.67
C THR A 77 -18.25 -9.64 -11.42
N PHE A 78 -17.79 -8.42 -11.14
CA PHE A 78 -16.55 -7.84 -11.68
C PHE A 78 -15.79 -7.19 -10.54
N GLU A 79 -14.67 -7.79 -10.13
CA GLU A 79 -13.99 -7.41 -8.89
C GLU A 79 -12.47 -7.43 -8.95
N ASN A 80 -11.85 -6.65 -8.06
CA ASN A 80 -10.41 -6.57 -7.80
C ASN A 80 -9.63 -6.27 -9.08
N LYS A 81 -9.86 -5.08 -9.64
CA LYS A 81 -9.23 -4.63 -10.88
C LYS A 81 -8.60 -3.26 -10.73
N LEU A 82 -7.36 -3.15 -11.19
CA LEU A 82 -6.73 -1.87 -11.47
C LEU A 82 -6.84 -1.59 -12.98
N VAL A 83 -7.66 -0.63 -13.34
CA VAL A 83 -7.85 -0.19 -14.73
C VAL A 83 -6.82 0.90 -15.03
N ASP A 84 -5.84 0.58 -15.87
CA ASP A 84 -4.77 1.50 -16.27
C ASP A 84 -5.22 2.38 -17.45
N LEU A 85 -5.47 3.66 -17.17
CA LEU A 85 -5.82 4.71 -18.12
C LEU A 85 -4.60 5.50 -18.61
N THR A 86 -3.39 5.23 -18.10
CA THR A 86 -2.17 5.96 -18.48
C THR A 86 -1.79 5.75 -19.95
N THR A 87 -2.35 4.73 -20.59
CA THR A 87 -2.25 4.49 -22.04
C THR A 87 -2.83 5.62 -22.89
N GLY A 88 -3.69 6.46 -22.30
CA GLY A 88 -4.42 7.53 -22.98
C GLY A 88 -5.65 7.06 -23.78
N ASN A 89 -5.97 5.76 -23.77
CA ASN A 89 -7.20 5.25 -24.37
C ASN A 89 -8.32 5.19 -23.33
N GLY A 90 -9.58 5.23 -23.80
CA GLY A 90 -10.75 5.06 -22.94
C GLY A 90 -11.08 3.60 -22.62
N ILE A 91 -12.08 3.41 -21.77
CA ILE A 91 -12.70 2.13 -21.45
C ILE A 91 -14.14 2.39 -20.97
N THR A 92 -15.04 1.42 -21.15
CA THR A 92 -16.41 1.52 -20.63
C THR A 92 -16.84 0.23 -19.96
N LEU A 93 -17.32 0.32 -18.72
CA LEU A 93 -18.08 -0.74 -18.05
C LEU A 93 -19.56 -0.56 -18.42
N TYR A 94 -20.10 -1.46 -19.23
CA TYR A 94 -21.47 -1.40 -19.71
C TYR A 94 -22.34 -2.49 -19.06
N VAL A 95 -23.10 -2.09 -18.04
CA VAL A 95 -23.98 -2.98 -17.28
C VAL A 95 -25.35 -3.07 -17.93
N THR A 96 -25.68 -4.26 -18.41
CA THR A 96 -26.92 -4.53 -19.15
C THR A 96 -27.85 -5.52 -18.44
N GLY A 97 -27.31 -6.35 -17.55
CA GLY A 97 -28.08 -7.26 -16.71
C GLY A 97 -28.39 -6.69 -15.33
N GLY A 98 -29.40 -7.25 -14.67
CA GLY A 98 -29.65 -7.00 -13.25
C GLY A 98 -28.86 -7.97 -12.35
N ASN A 99 -28.89 -7.71 -11.04
CA ASN A 99 -28.19 -8.50 -10.02
C ASN A 99 -26.69 -8.58 -10.30
N VAL A 100 -26.08 -7.43 -10.66
CA VAL A 100 -24.66 -7.31 -10.97
C VAL A 100 -23.93 -6.70 -9.78
N GLU A 101 -22.72 -7.19 -9.52
CA GLU A 101 -21.84 -6.66 -8.49
C GLU A 101 -20.51 -6.23 -9.13
N VAL A 102 -20.14 -4.98 -8.91
CA VAL A 102 -18.86 -4.39 -9.33
C VAL A 102 -18.17 -3.90 -8.07
N ARG A 103 -17.02 -4.48 -7.72
CA ARG A 103 -16.37 -4.22 -6.43
C ARG A 103 -14.89 -3.96 -6.61
N ASN A 104 -14.29 -3.14 -5.76
CA ASN A 104 -12.84 -3.03 -5.66
C ASN A 104 -12.17 -2.68 -7.01
N ILE A 105 -12.57 -1.55 -7.59
CA ILE A 105 -12.09 -1.12 -8.91
C ILE A 105 -11.40 0.23 -8.79
N GLY A 106 -10.10 0.25 -9.06
CA GLY A 106 -9.30 1.45 -9.18
C GLY A 106 -9.12 1.87 -10.63
N PHE A 107 -9.33 3.14 -10.95
CA PHE A 107 -8.99 3.71 -12.25
C PHE A 107 -7.75 4.60 -12.12
N LYS A 108 -6.62 4.13 -12.64
CA LYS A 108 -5.30 4.79 -12.54
C LYS A 108 -5.03 5.67 -13.75
N GLY A 109 -4.82 6.95 -13.51
CA GLY A 109 -4.53 7.97 -14.52
C GLY A 109 -5.77 8.70 -15.03
N LEU A 110 -5.53 9.85 -15.67
CA LEU A 110 -6.58 10.71 -16.23
C LEU A 110 -7.36 10.01 -17.33
N TYR A 111 -8.68 9.92 -17.19
CA TYR A 111 -9.55 9.42 -18.24
C TYR A 111 -9.62 10.40 -19.42
N ARG A 112 -9.32 9.91 -20.64
CA ARG A 112 -9.32 10.69 -21.90
C ARG A 112 -10.35 10.21 -22.92
N GLY A 113 -11.32 9.40 -22.50
CA GLY A 113 -12.39 8.93 -23.37
C GLY A 113 -13.51 9.96 -23.56
N ASP A 114 -14.40 9.71 -24.51
CA ASP A 114 -15.46 10.66 -24.87
C ASP A 114 -16.76 10.47 -24.08
N GLY A 115 -16.94 9.30 -23.47
CA GLY A 115 -18.18 8.86 -22.82
C GLY A 115 -18.10 8.79 -21.30
N PHE A 116 -19.09 8.15 -20.69
CA PHE A 116 -19.06 7.80 -19.27
C PHE A 116 -18.28 6.51 -19.05
N VAL A 117 -17.47 6.45 -18.00
CA VAL A 117 -16.68 5.26 -17.62
C VAL A 117 -17.62 4.09 -17.29
N ILE A 118 -18.68 4.36 -16.53
CA ILE A 118 -19.71 3.40 -16.15
C ILE A 118 -21.02 3.77 -16.85
N SER A 119 -21.65 2.79 -17.50
CA SER A 119 -22.93 2.98 -18.19
C SER A 119 -23.90 1.84 -17.85
N VAL A 120 -25.07 2.18 -17.33
CA VAL A 120 -26.04 1.20 -16.80
C VAL A 120 -27.37 1.28 -17.55
N LYS A 121 -27.76 0.17 -18.20
CA LYS A 121 -29.01 0.02 -18.98
C LYS A 121 -29.85 -1.20 -18.54
N ALA A 122 -29.63 -1.71 -17.33
CA ALA A 122 -30.36 -2.87 -16.84
C ALA A 122 -31.86 -2.57 -16.65
N GLY A 123 -32.73 -3.42 -17.19
CA GLY A 123 -34.18 -3.21 -17.16
C GLY A 123 -34.86 -3.57 -15.81
N SER A 124 -34.17 -4.26 -14.91
CA SER A 124 -34.64 -4.59 -13.55
C SER A 124 -33.52 -5.23 -12.73
N GLY A 125 -33.75 -5.49 -11.44
CA GLY A 125 -32.79 -6.13 -10.53
C GLY A 125 -31.98 -5.13 -9.73
N ASN A 126 -31.10 -5.62 -8.86
CA ASN A 126 -30.22 -4.77 -8.04
C ASN A 126 -28.83 -4.70 -8.68
N ILE A 127 -28.15 -3.57 -8.61
CA ILE A 127 -26.77 -3.41 -9.06
C ILE A 127 -25.99 -2.76 -7.94
N LEU A 128 -24.86 -3.35 -7.58
CA LEU A 128 -23.93 -2.82 -6.60
C LEU A 128 -22.65 -2.37 -7.31
N PHE A 129 -22.27 -1.13 -7.08
CA PHE A 129 -20.91 -0.62 -7.27
C PHE A 129 -20.36 -0.32 -5.89
N GLU A 130 -19.29 -0.99 -5.48
CA GLU A 130 -18.72 -0.88 -4.13
C GLU A 130 -17.22 -0.67 -4.22
N ASN A 131 -16.66 0.21 -3.40
CA ASN A 131 -15.20 0.45 -3.33
C ASN A 131 -14.60 0.78 -4.71
N ILE A 132 -15.04 1.90 -5.29
CA ILE A 132 -14.64 2.33 -6.64
C ILE A 132 -13.87 3.65 -6.56
N TYR A 133 -12.65 3.69 -7.07
CA TYR A 133 -11.86 4.92 -7.18
C TYR A 133 -11.79 5.43 -8.62
N MET A 134 -12.31 6.64 -8.84
CA MET A 134 -12.15 7.46 -10.05
C MET A 134 -11.75 8.89 -9.64
N GLY A 135 -10.80 9.01 -8.70
CA GLY A 135 -10.36 10.29 -8.14
C GLY A 135 -9.34 11.04 -8.99
N ASP A 136 -8.63 10.35 -9.89
CA ASP A 136 -7.68 10.98 -10.82
C ASP A 136 -8.39 11.87 -11.85
N GLY A 137 -9.68 11.62 -12.08
CA GLY A 137 -10.56 12.44 -12.92
C GLY A 137 -10.38 12.25 -14.42
N ALA A 138 -10.79 13.26 -15.18
CA ALA A 138 -10.83 13.18 -16.64
C ALA A 138 -10.49 14.50 -17.32
N THR A 139 -10.02 14.42 -18.56
CA THR A 139 -9.77 15.57 -19.42
C THR A 139 -10.69 15.57 -20.64
N LYS A 140 -10.93 16.74 -21.23
CA LYS A 140 -11.67 16.88 -22.49
C LYS A 140 -10.80 16.65 -23.72
N GLU A 141 -9.51 16.39 -23.56
CA GLU A 141 -8.63 16.06 -24.68
C GLU A 141 -9.21 14.90 -25.48
N GLY A 142 -9.61 15.16 -26.74
CA GLY A 142 -10.23 14.18 -27.63
C GLY A 142 -11.76 14.21 -27.68
N SER A 143 -12.44 14.83 -26.71
CA SER A 143 -13.91 14.80 -26.62
C SER A 143 -14.61 15.86 -27.48
N SER A 144 -15.64 15.42 -28.20
CA SER A 144 -16.58 16.28 -28.95
C SER A 144 -17.86 16.62 -28.17
N PHE A 145 -18.06 16.01 -27.00
CA PHE A 145 -19.25 16.25 -26.18
C PHE A 145 -19.14 17.56 -25.39
N VAL A 146 -20.21 18.35 -25.36
CA VAL A 146 -20.22 19.71 -24.76
C VAL A 146 -19.73 19.70 -23.31
N HIS A 147 -20.16 18.71 -22.53
CA HIS A 147 -19.75 18.57 -21.13
C HIS A 147 -18.55 17.63 -20.94
N GLY A 148 -18.05 16.97 -21.99
CA GLY A 148 -16.98 15.98 -21.88
C GLY A 148 -17.39 14.69 -21.14
N PRO A 149 -16.41 13.87 -20.74
CA PRO A 149 -16.67 12.59 -20.08
C PRO A 149 -17.21 12.74 -18.65
N GLY A 150 -17.89 11.70 -18.17
CA GLY A 150 -18.41 11.61 -16.80
C GLY A 150 -18.11 10.27 -16.14
N GLY A 151 -18.35 10.16 -14.83
CA GLY A 151 -18.08 8.93 -14.08
C GLY A 151 -19.09 7.84 -14.42
N ALA A 152 -20.33 7.98 -13.95
CA ALA A 152 -21.41 7.01 -14.17
C ALA A 152 -22.64 7.62 -14.85
N PHE A 153 -23.27 6.84 -15.74
CA PHE A 153 -24.52 7.21 -16.40
C PHE A 153 -25.57 6.11 -16.31
N LEU A 154 -26.72 6.45 -15.74
CA LEU A 154 -27.90 5.59 -15.73
C LEU A 154 -28.81 5.95 -16.91
N HIS A 155 -29.06 4.99 -17.80
CA HIS A 155 -29.91 5.20 -18.96
C HIS A 155 -31.38 5.39 -18.56
N ARG A 156 -32.12 6.15 -19.38
CA ARG A 156 -33.54 6.45 -19.17
C ARG A 156 -34.43 5.21 -18.99
N ASP A 157 -34.13 4.16 -19.74
CA ASP A 157 -34.91 2.93 -19.73
C ASP A 157 -34.36 1.88 -18.75
N SER A 158 -33.36 2.26 -17.94
CA SER A 158 -32.94 1.43 -16.82
C SER A 158 -33.98 1.52 -15.71
N ASN A 159 -34.43 0.37 -15.23
CA ASN A 159 -35.40 0.26 -14.14
C ASN A 159 -34.88 -0.66 -13.03
N ALA A 160 -33.55 -0.73 -12.91
CA ALA A 160 -32.84 -1.41 -11.82
C ALA A 160 -32.70 -0.49 -10.60
N ASN A 161 -32.46 -1.08 -9.43
CA ASN A 161 -32.04 -0.36 -8.23
C ASN A 161 -30.51 -0.38 -8.17
N VAL A 162 -29.89 0.79 -8.24
CA VAL A 162 -28.42 0.91 -8.27
C VAL A 162 -27.94 1.44 -6.93
N THR A 163 -26.96 0.77 -6.32
CA THR A 163 -26.26 1.27 -5.14
C THR A 163 -24.83 1.58 -5.52
N PHE A 164 -24.39 2.80 -5.25
CA PHE A 164 -22.99 3.17 -5.19
C PHE A 164 -22.61 3.24 -3.73
N ARG A 165 -21.66 2.42 -3.31
CA ARG A 165 -21.12 2.38 -1.95
C ARG A 165 -19.62 2.62 -1.97
N ASN A 166 -19.10 3.42 -1.04
CA ASN A 166 -17.65 3.61 -0.88
C ASN A 166 -16.99 4.03 -2.21
N CYS A 167 -17.63 4.96 -2.93
CA CYS A 167 -17.14 5.39 -4.24
C CYS A 167 -16.51 6.77 -4.14
N ASN A 168 -15.32 6.93 -4.70
CA ASN A 168 -14.59 8.18 -4.82
C ASN A 168 -14.59 8.65 -6.28
N VAL A 169 -15.31 9.73 -6.60
CA VAL A 169 -15.43 10.23 -7.98
C VAL A 169 -15.13 11.71 -8.05
N GLN A 170 -14.04 12.07 -8.74
CA GLN A 170 -13.58 13.45 -8.75
C GLN A 170 -13.19 13.92 -10.15
N GLY A 171 -13.13 15.23 -10.35
CA GLY A 171 -12.45 15.82 -11.51
C GLY A 171 -13.03 15.44 -12.87
N PHE A 172 -14.28 14.98 -12.95
CA PHE A 172 -14.92 14.75 -14.24
C PHE A 172 -15.50 16.05 -14.80
N PRO A 173 -15.22 16.41 -16.07
CA PRO A 173 -15.78 17.61 -16.70
C PRO A 173 -17.32 17.60 -16.80
N ASN A 174 -17.95 16.44 -16.65
CA ASN A 174 -19.39 16.27 -16.70
C ASN A 174 -19.95 15.96 -15.30
N ASN A 175 -20.85 14.98 -15.17
CA ASN A 175 -21.36 14.54 -13.88
C ASN A 175 -20.44 13.45 -13.32
N GLY A 176 -20.23 13.44 -12.00
CA GLY A 176 -19.67 12.27 -11.32
C GLY A 176 -20.64 11.10 -11.44
N PHE A 177 -21.87 11.31 -10.97
CA PHE A 177 -22.98 10.35 -11.09
C PHE A 177 -24.19 10.99 -11.78
N TYR A 178 -24.42 10.63 -13.03
CA TYR A 178 -25.61 11.01 -13.79
C TYR A 178 -26.72 9.97 -13.59
N CYS A 179 -27.57 10.19 -12.59
CA CYS A 179 -28.66 9.27 -12.25
C CYS A 179 -30.04 9.94 -12.26
N SER A 180 -30.22 11.16 -12.79
CA SER A 180 -31.55 11.80 -12.84
C SER A 180 -32.59 11.07 -13.68
N ASN A 181 -32.17 10.09 -14.48
CA ASN A 181 -33.06 9.22 -15.22
C ASN A 181 -33.88 8.29 -14.33
N THR A 182 -33.54 8.16 -13.04
CA THR A 182 -34.40 7.49 -12.04
C THR A 182 -35.80 8.08 -11.94
N ALA A 183 -36.01 9.33 -12.41
CA ALA A 183 -37.35 9.93 -12.60
C ALA A 183 -38.29 9.09 -13.49
N HIS A 184 -37.74 8.19 -14.30
CA HIS A 184 -38.47 7.37 -15.27
C HIS A 184 -38.57 5.89 -14.89
N GLY A 185 -37.87 5.45 -13.86
CA GLY A 185 -37.82 4.06 -13.43
C GLY A 185 -36.61 3.78 -12.53
N GLY A 186 -36.68 2.70 -11.75
CA GLY A 186 -35.59 2.30 -10.86
C GLY A 186 -35.36 3.27 -9.69
N SER A 187 -34.17 3.15 -9.10
CA SER A 187 -33.71 4.00 -8.01
C SER A 187 -32.18 4.03 -7.96
N VAL A 188 -31.64 5.07 -7.33
CA VAL A 188 -30.22 5.14 -6.95
C VAL A 188 -30.06 5.40 -5.46
N ARG A 189 -29.18 4.64 -4.82
CA ARG A 189 -28.69 4.90 -3.47
C ARG A 189 -27.20 5.22 -3.55
N PHE A 190 -26.82 6.38 -3.02
CA PHE A 190 -25.42 6.71 -2.73
C PHE A 190 -25.22 6.51 -1.24
N ASP A 191 -24.30 5.62 -0.88
CA ASP A 191 -24.04 5.16 0.48
C ASP A 191 -22.56 5.37 0.76
N THR A 192 -22.20 6.31 1.64
CA THR A 192 -20.79 6.56 1.99
C THR A 192 -19.92 6.83 0.75
N CYS A 193 -20.24 7.88 -0.01
CA CYS A 193 -19.52 8.22 -1.24
C CYS A 193 -18.89 9.60 -1.15
N PHE A 194 -17.71 9.75 -1.76
CA PHE A 194 -17.02 11.02 -1.92
C PHE A 194 -17.10 11.51 -3.36
N GLY A 195 -17.27 12.81 -3.55
CA GLY A 195 -16.96 13.38 -4.85
C GLY A 195 -16.64 14.85 -4.88
N LYS A 196 -15.68 15.21 -5.72
CA LYS A 196 -15.05 16.52 -5.71
C LYS A 196 -14.87 17.07 -7.12
N ASN A 197 -15.18 18.34 -7.34
CA ASN A 197 -14.89 19.04 -8.60
C ASN A 197 -15.44 18.34 -9.85
N ASN A 198 -16.62 17.72 -9.73
CA ASN A 198 -17.36 17.20 -10.88
C ASN A 198 -18.17 18.33 -11.51
N GLY A 199 -17.86 18.59 -12.76
CA GLY A 199 -18.19 19.84 -13.43
C GLY A 199 -19.66 20.23 -13.41
N VAL A 200 -20.53 19.31 -13.81
CA VAL A 200 -21.98 19.57 -13.85
C VAL A 200 -22.57 19.40 -12.45
N THR A 201 -22.31 18.23 -11.86
CA THR A 201 -22.62 17.91 -10.46
C THR A 201 -22.00 16.57 -10.05
N THR A 202 -21.75 16.37 -8.75
CA THR A 202 -21.37 15.05 -8.20
C THR A 202 -22.57 14.11 -8.18
N PHE A 203 -23.61 14.43 -7.40
CA PHE A 203 -24.80 13.58 -7.22
C PHE A 203 -26.01 14.13 -7.99
N ARG A 204 -26.36 13.50 -9.11
CA ARG A 204 -27.56 13.83 -9.89
C ARG A 204 -28.61 12.73 -9.80
N CYS A 205 -29.77 13.03 -9.22
CA CYS A 205 -30.83 12.05 -8.97
C CYS A 205 -32.23 12.70 -9.03
N ALA A 206 -33.32 11.92 -9.00
CA ALA A 206 -34.65 12.47 -9.22
C ALA A 206 -35.85 11.62 -8.74
N SER A 207 -35.70 10.33 -8.45
CA SER A 207 -36.80 9.47 -8.00
C SER A 207 -37.17 9.74 -6.55
N GLY A 208 -38.39 9.35 -6.17
CA GLY A 208 -38.84 9.37 -4.78
C GLY A 208 -38.23 8.27 -3.91
N ASN A 209 -37.58 7.29 -4.55
CA ASN A 209 -36.85 6.20 -3.89
C ASN A 209 -35.34 6.45 -3.85
N ASP A 210 -34.87 7.60 -4.38
CA ASP A 210 -33.44 7.90 -4.39
C ASP A 210 -32.99 8.40 -3.02
N VAL A 211 -31.81 7.96 -2.62
CA VAL A 211 -31.20 8.28 -1.32
C VAL A 211 -29.75 8.71 -1.51
N ILE A 212 -29.36 9.78 -0.83
CA ILE A 212 -27.96 10.16 -0.60
C ILE A 212 -27.73 10.07 0.90
N GLU A 213 -26.83 9.20 1.34
CA GLU A 213 -26.51 9.03 2.76
C GLU A 213 -25.03 8.83 3.02
N ASN A 214 -24.53 9.40 4.13
CA ASN A 214 -23.13 9.34 4.52
C ASN A 214 -22.17 9.90 3.45
N CYS A 215 -22.66 10.73 2.54
CA CYS A 215 -21.88 11.21 1.41
C CYS A 215 -21.26 12.57 1.68
N VAL A 216 -20.06 12.78 1.15
CA VAL A 216 -19.40 14.08 1.15
C VAL A 216 -19.19 14.52 -0.30
N ALA A 217 -19.57 15.75 -0.61
CA ALA A 217 -19.19 16.34 -1.89
C ALA A 217 -18.95 17.83 -1.82
N TYR A 218 -17.85 18.27 -2.39
CA TYR A 218 -17.53 19.69 -2.45
C TYR A 218 -16.80 20.07 -3.71
N ASN A 219 -16.62 21.36 -3.88
CA ASN A 219 -15.80 21.89 -4.94
C ASN A 219 -14.73 22.83 -4.35
N ASP A 220 -13.57 22.90 -5.00
CA ASP A 220 -12.47 23.80 -4.67
C ASP A 220 -11.69 24.18 -5.95
N ASN A 221 -10.41 24.54 -5.82
CA ASN A 221 -9.55 24.96 -6.92
C ASN A 221 -8.52 23.90 -7.33
N THR A 222 -8.75 22.61 -7.03
CA THR A 222 -7.85 21.52 -7.43
C THR A 222 -7.74 21.46 -8.95
N ASP A 223 -6.51 21.39 -9.46
CA ASP A 223 -6.21 21.26 -10.89
C ASP A 223 -5.93 19.79 -11.22
N TYR A 224 -6.80 19.18 -12.03
CA TYR A 224 -6.64 17.80 -12.50
C TYR A 224 -5.81 17.70 -13.79
N GLY A 225 -5.20 18.81 -14.25
CA GLY A 225 -4.21 18.82 -15.31
C GLY A 225 -4.71 19.36 -16.67
N PRO A 226 -3.90 19.18 -17.74
CA PRO A 226 -4.15 19.81 -19.03
C PRO A 226 -5.47 19.36 -19.66
N GLY A 227 -6.19 20.30 -20.29
CA GLY A 227 -7.48 20.04 -20.91
C GLY A 227 -8.65 19.85 -19.93
N TYR A 228 -8.40 19.85 -18.60
CA TYR A 228 -9.43 20.08 -17.59
C TYR A 228 -10.11 21.45 -17.80
N GLY A 229 -9.37 22.38 -18.40
CA GLY A 229 -9.94 23.34 -19.36
C GLY A 229 -10.90 24.37 -18.81
N ASN A 230 -11.02 24.53 -17.49
CA ASN A 230 -11.75 25.61 -16.81
C ASN A 230 -13.10 25.95 -17.48
N PHE A 231 -13.84 24.95 -17.97
CA PHE A 231 -14.96 25.22 -18.85
C PHE A 231 -16.19 25.61 -18.03
N SER A 232 -16.41 26.91 -17.84
CA SER A 232 -17.70 27.56 -17.59
C SER A 232 -18.53 27.15 -16.37
N GLU A 233 -18.10 26.16 -15.60
CA GLU A 233 -18.84 25.63 -14.46
C GLU A 233 -18.67 26.47 -13.22
N THR A 234 -18.75 27.79 -13.36
CA THR A 234 -19.28 28.74 -12.35
C THR A 234 -20.67 28.35 -11.81
N SER A 235 -21.03 27.07 -11.86
CA SER A 235 -22.30 26.44 -11.57
C SER A 235 -22.12 24.97 -11.15
N GLY A 236 -20.90 24.40 -11.10
CA GLY A 236 -20.68 23.07 -10.53
C GLY A 236 -21.25 22.99 -9.12
N ARG A 237 -21.81 21.84 -8.77
CA ARG A 237 -22.57 21.69 -7.51
C ARG A 237 -22.46 20.26 -6.97
N PRO A 238 -22.27 20.08 -5.66
CA PRO A 238 -22.33 18.76 -5.03
C PRO A 238 -23.59 17.98 -5.40
N VAL A 239 -24.78 18.59 -5.31
CA VAL A 239 -26.05 17.90 -5.53
C VAL A 239 -26.95 18.60 -6.54
N TRP A 240 -27.50 17.83 -7.48
CA TRP A 240 -28.59 18.28 -8.34
C TRP A 240 -29.78 17.32 -8.33
N VAL A 241 -30.85 17.73 -7.66
CA VAL A 241 -32.11 17.02 -7.64
C VAL A 241 -32.97 17.47 -8.82
N TRP A 242 -33.12 16.57 -9.79
CA TRP A 242 -33.88 16.78 -11.00
C TRP A 242 -35.39 16.62 -10.77
N ASN A 243 -36.14 16.72 -11.87
CA ASN A 243 -37.60 16.69 -11.82
C ASN A 243 -38.08 15.25 -11.63
N GLY A 244 -38.78 14.98 -10.52
CA GLY A 244 -39.31 13.65 -10.24
C GLY A 244 -39.97 13.56 -8.86
N GLY A 245 -39.67 12.49 -8.14
CA GLY A 245 -40.11 12.29 -6.77
C GLY A 245 -39.31 13.11 -5.75
N THR A 246 -39.52 12.84 -4.46
CA THR A 246 -38.79 13.51 -3.39
C THR A 246 -37.57 12.68 -3.00
N VAL A 247 -36.37 13.19 -3.30
CA VAL A 247 -35.09 12.56 -2.92
C VAL A 247 -34.87 12.73 -1.42
N THR A 248 -34.36 11.68 -0.77
CA THR A 248 -33.98 11.73 0.65
C THR A 248 -32.48 11.92 0.78
N ILE A 249 -32.06 12.84 1.65
CA ILE A 249 -30.66 13.12 1.94
C ILE A 249 -30.49 13.10 3.46
N ARG A 250 -29.55 12.31 3.97
CA ARG A 250 -29.25 12.20 5.42
C ARG A 250 -27.77 12.05 5.66
N ASP A 251 -27.30 12.53 6.79
CA ASP A 251 -25.92 12.36 7.27
C ASP A 251 -24.88 12.69 6.18
N SER A 252 -25.16 13.71 5.37
CA SER A 252 -24.35 14.04 4.19
C SER A 252 -23.91 15.50 4.22
N HIS A 253 -22.72 15.74 3.67
CA HIS A 253 -22.01 17.01 3.83
C HIS A 253 -21.63 17.62 2.48
N PHE A 254 -22.06 18.86 2.25
CA PHE A 254 -21.87 19.51 0.95
C PHE A 254 -21.30 20.92 1.03
N ALA A 255 -20.34 21.26 0.17
CA ALA A 255 -19.87 22.64 0.04
C ALA A 255 -19.78 23.12 -1.41
N ASP A 256 -20.22 24.34 -1.65
CA ASP A 256 -20.19 24.97 -2.97
C ASP A 256 -18.80 25.45 -3.38
N GLY A 257 -17.96 25.80 -2.40
CA GLY A 257 -16.59 26.26 -2.64
C GLY A 257 -16.58 27.55 -3.46
N PRO A 258 -15.83 27.63 -4.57
CA PRO A 258 -15.83 28.82 -5.43
C PRO A 258 -17.10 28.93 -6.30
N TYR A 259 -18.02 27.97 -6.22
CA TYR A 259 -19.22 27.89 -7.06
C TYR A 259 -20.48 28.37 -6.32
N PRO A 260 -21.57 28.71 -7.03
CA PRO A 260 -22.68 29.46 -6.43
C PRO A 260 -23.62 28.62 -5.57
N TYR A 261 -23.64 27.29 -5.73
CA TYR A 261 -24.64 26.43 -5.09
C TYR A 261 -24.05 25.11 -4.60
N SER A 262 -24.36 24.75 -3.36
CA SER A 262 -24.06 23.41 -2.81
C SER A 262 -25.10 22.40 -3.27
N MET A 263 -26.32 22.88 -3.53
CA MET A 263 -27.43 22.07 -4.00
C MET A 263 -28.34 22.86 -4.94
N VAL A 264 -28.83 22.20 -5.98
CA VAL A 264 -29.88 22.72 -6.86
C VAL A 264 -31.02 21.73 -6.96
N ALA A 265 -32.24 22.23 -6.86
CA ALA A 265 -33.46 21.47 -7.13
C ALA A 265 -34.21 22.06 -8.32
N GLY A 266 -34.65 21.19 -9.22
CA GLY A 266 -35.38 21.52 -10.44
C GLY A 266 -34.48 21.71 -11.66
N ALA A 267 -35.07 21.48 -12.82
CA ALA A 267 -34.42 21.63 -14.12
C ALA A 267 -35.43 21.83 -15.24
N ASN A 268 -35.03 22.49 -16.32
CA ASN A 268 -35.83 22.63 -17.54
C ASN A 268 -37.25 23.18 -17.30
N GLY A 269 -37.40 24.12 -16.37
CA GLY A 269 -38.68 24.75 -16.06
C GLY A 269 -39.61 23.90 -15.18
N SER A 270 -39.14 22.76 -14.68
CA SER A 270 -39.92 21.86 -13.82
C SER A 270 -39.33 21.76 -12.41
N PRO A 271 -40.15 21.48 -11.38
CA PRO A 271 -39.69 21.40 -9.99
C PRO A 271 -39.04 20.05 -9.67
N GLY A 272 -37.96 20.09 -8.90
CA GLY A 272 -37.38 18.96 -8.15
C GLY A 272 -37.76 19.06 -6.67
N ARG A 273 -37.62 17.94 -5.94
CA ARG A 273 -38.01 17.86 -4.53
C ARG A 273 -37.01 17.08 -3.71
N ALA A 274 -36.62 17.61 -2.56
CA ALA A 274 -35.71 16.93 -1.64
C ALA A 274 -36.08 17.18 -0.18
N ASN A 275 -35.82 16.17 0.65
CA ASN A 275 -35.76 16.26 2.10
C ASN A 275 -34.31 16.08 2.54
N PHE A 276 -33.72 17.10 3.14
CA PHE A 276 -32.38 17.06 3.71
C PHE A 276 -32.52 16.98 5.23
N GLU A 277 -32.32 15.77 5.76
CA GLU A 277 -32.74 15.33 7.09
C GLU A 277 -31.67 15.56 8.16
N SER A 278 -30.40 15.33 7.84
CA SER A 278 -29.24 15.47 8.74
C SER A 278 -27.94 15.65 7.93
N GLY A 279 -26.83 16.02 8.59
CA GLY A 279 -25.53 16.32 7.96
C GLY A 279 -25.23 17.82 7.97
N GLY A 280 -24.59 18.34 6.93
CA GLY A 280 -24.24 19.75 6.86
C GLY A 280 -24.12 20.32 5.45
N TYR A 281 -24.27 21.62 5.28
CA TYR A 281 -23.87 22.26 4.04
C TYR A 281 -23.29 23.65 4.23
N ARG A 282 -22.38 24.04 3.34
CA ARG A 282 -21.87 25.40 3.20
C ARG A 282 -22.19 25.89 1.80
N GLY A 283 -22.75 27.10 1.71
CA GLY A 283 -23.14 27.69 0.43
C GLY A 283 -24.64 27.88 0.23
N ASN A 284 -25.06 28.12 -1.01
CA ASN A 284 -26.47 28.35 -1.32
C ASN A 284 -27.20 27.11 -1.84
N ILE A 285 -28.48 26.99 -1.50
CA ILE A 285 -29.40 26.01 -2.08
C ILE A 285 -30.35 26.72 -3.06
N GLN A 286 -30.27 26.35 -4.34
CA GLN A 286 -31.19 26.87 -5.36
C GLN A 286 -32.48 26.05 -5.43
N ARG A 287 -33.62 26.72 -5.31
CA ARG A 287 -34.96 26.15 -5.53
C ARG A 287 -35.53 26.66 -6.85
N ALA A 288 -35.10 26.08 -7.97
CA ALA A 288 -35.52 26.52 -9.29
C ALA A 288 -36.95 26.06 -9.60
N SER A 289 -37.68 26.80 -10.44
CA SER A 289 -38.93 26.32 -11.07
C SER A 289 -40.01 25.80 -10.10
N GLY A 290 -40.12 26.40 -8.90
CA GLY A 290 -41.10 25.99 -7.88
C GLY A 290 -40.69 24.74 -7.08
N SER A 291 -39.40 24.38 -7.11
CA SER A 291 -38.84 23.26 -6.36
C SER A 291 -38.93 23.45 -4.85
N THR A 292 -38.96 22.33 -4.14
CA THR A 292 -38.95 22.30 -2.68
C THR A 292 -37.72 21.56 -2.18
N VAL A 293 -36.91 22.21 -1.36
CA VAL A 293 -35.88 21.57 -0.55
C VAL A 293 -36.22 21.84 0.91
N ASN A 294 -36.70 20.80 1.59
CA ASN A 294 -37.00 20.85 3.01
C ASN A 294 -35.71 20.54 3.77
N VAL A 295 -35.14 21.56 4.43
CA VAL A 295 -33.93 21.40 5.24
C VAL A 295 -34.38 21.25 6.69
N SER A 296 -34.07 20.10 7.28
CA SER A 296 -34.35 19.77 8.68
C SER A 296 -33.52 20.62 9.63
N GLY A 297 -33.98 20.74 10.89
CA GLY A 297 -33.22 21.42 11.95
C GLY A 297 -31.95 20.69 12.39
N ALA A 298 -31.77 19.42 11.98
CA ALA A 298 -30.57 18.64 12.24
C ALA A 298 -29.47 18.81 11.16
N VAL A 299 -29.71 19.65 10.15
CA VAL A 299 -28.70 19.98 9.13
C VAL A 299 -27.89 21.20 9.59
N SER A 300 -26.57 21.05 9.71
CA SER A 300 -25.64 22.11 10.10
C SER A 300 -25.30 23.04 8.93
N ASN A 301 -24.75 24.23 9.23
CA ASN A 301 -24.09 25.10 8.22
C ASN A 301 -22.56 24.92 8.20
N ASP A 302 -22.06 23.91 8.90
CA ASP A 302 -20.63 23.61 9.04
C ASP A 302 -20.43 22.14 8.64
N PRO A 303 -20.30 21.87 7.32
CA PRO A 303 -20.16 20.51 6.83
C PRO A 303 -18.76 19.96 7.16
N ASP A 304 -18.68 18.71 7.60
CA ASP A 304 -17.45 17.93 7.55
C ASP A 304 -17.14 17.58 6.09
N LEU A 305 -15.94 17.95 5.63
CA LEU A 305 -15.51 17.74 4.25
C LEU A 305 -14.41 16.69 4.14
N SER A 306 -14.17 15.92 5.22
CA SER A 306 -13.36 14.72 5.21
C SER A 306 -13.85 13.72 4.16
N ILE A 307 -12.95 12.88 3.65
CA ILE A 307 -13.37 11.73 2.85
C ILE A 307 -14.02 10.74 3.82
N PRO A 308 -15.25 10.25 3.58
CA PRO A 308 -15.90 9.31 4.48
C PRO A 308 -15.08 8.04 4.66
N ASP A 309 -15.12 7.47 5.86
CA ASP A 309 -14.38 6.24 6.19
C ASP A 309 -14.74 5.09 5.24
N GLY A 310 -13.73 4.32 4.84
CA GLY A 310 -13.86 3.21 3.92
C GLY A 310 -14.03 3.60 2.44
N VAL A 311 -14.03 4.90 2.10
CA VAL A 311 -13.96 5.36 0.71
C VAL A 311 -12.50 5.31 0.24
N PRO A 312 -12.18 4.61 -0.86
CA PRO A 312 -10.80 4.48 -1.34
C PRO A 312 -10.22 5.83 -1.75
N THR A 313 -8.94 6.05 -1.45
CA THR A 313 -8.23 7.31 -1.75
C THR A 313 -7.23 7.21 -2.88
N SER A 314 -6.90 5.99 -3.32
CA SER A 314 -6.09 5.72 -4.50
C SER A 314 -6.71 4.63 -5.39
N PRO A 315 -6.27 4.52 -6.67
CA PRO A 315 -6.63 3.40 -7.53
C PRO A 315 -6.23 2.05 -6.91
N GLU A 316 -5.05 1.97 -6.32
CA GLU A 316 -4.52 0.77 -5.71
C GLU A 316 -5.35 0.34 -4.48
N ASP A 317 -5.73 1.29 -3.59
CA ASP A 317 -6.60 1.02 -2.42
C ASP A 317 -7.94 0.40 -2.86
N ALA A 318 -8.53 0.98 -3.91
CA ALA A 318 -9.76 0.43 -4.45
C ALA A 318 -9.53 -0.96 -5.05
N ALA A 319 -8.45 -1.15 -5.80
CA ALA A 319 -8.21 -2.40 -6.54
C ALA A 319 -7.88 -3.58 -5.61
N SER A 320 -7.10 -3.38 -4.54
CA SER A 320 -6.77 -4.44 -3.58
C SER A 320 -7.99 -4.90 -2.79
N GLY A 321 -8.97 -4.00 -2.60
CA GLY A 321 -10.13 -4.29 -1.77
C GLY A 321 -9.83 -4.20 -0.28
N ASP A 322 -8.63 -3.75 0.09
CA ASP A 322 -8.35 -3.28 1.44
C ASP A 322 -9.18 -2.02 1.62
N SER A 323 -10.22 -2.15 2.44
CA SER A 323 -10.91 -0.99 2.94
C SER A 323 -9.85 -0.12 3.60
N SER A 324 -9.61 1.06 3.02
CA SER A 324 -8.99 2.18 3.71
C SER A 324 -9.96 2.61 4.82
N SER A 325 -10.02 1.82 5.88
CA SER A 325 -10.31 2.29 7.21
C SER A 325 -9.12 3.13 7.64
N GLY A 326 -8.99 4.31 7.03
CA GLY A 326 -8.52 5.45 7.78
C GLY A 326 -9.60 5.68 8.83
N ASP A 327 -9.36 5.21 10.05
CA ASP A 327 -10.33 5.33 11.13
C ASP A 327 -10.32 6.78 11.62
N ALA A 328 -11.07 7.64 10.94
CA ALA A 328 -11.48 8.92 11.48
C ALA A 328 -12.73 8.68 12.36
N SER A 329 -12.60 7.87 13.42
CA SER A 329 -13.67 7.74 14.40
C SER A 329 -13.80 9.02 15.23
N GLY A 330 -14.69 9.89 14.76
CA GLY A 330 -15.33 10.90 15.58
C GLY A 330 -16.23 10.25 16.63
N GLY A 331 -15.63 9.77 17.72
CA GLY A 331 -16.19 9.61 19.07
C GLY A 331 -17.64 9.13 19.21
N ASP A 332 -17.78 7.83 19.41
CA ASP A 332 -18.48 7.31 20.60
C ASP A 332 -17.55 6.26 21.25
N ALA A 333 -17.30 6.44 22.54
CA ALA A 333 -16.29 5.71 23.30
C ALA A 333 -16.67 4.22 23.46
N ASP A 334 -16.10 3.33 22.64
CA ASP A 334 -15.79 1.94 23.04
C ASP A 334 -14.86 1.13 22.09
N ASP A 335 -14.42 1.65 20.93
CA ASP A 335 -13.54 0.91 20.00
C ASP A 335 -12.13 1.53 19.85
N GLN A 336 -11.54 2.09 20.92
CA GLN A 336 -10.10 2.38 20.89
C GLN A 336 -9.35 1.06 21.04
N LEU A 337 -8.32 0.84 20.22
CA LEU A 337 -7.33 -0.19 20.49
C LEU A 337 -6.87 -0.04 21.96
N PRO A 338 -6.92 -1.14 22.73
CA PRO A 338 -7.02 -1.11 24.19
C PRO A 338 -5.75 -0.57 24.86
N ASN A 339 -4.61 -0.65 24.17
CA ASN A 339 -3.32 -0.23 24.67
C ASN A 339 -2.83 1.03 23.94
N VAL A 340 -1.96 1.79 24.62
CA VAL A 340 -1.25 2.92 24.04
C VAL A 340 0.24 2.79 24.35
N ILE A 341 1.08 3.07 23.36
CA ILE A 341 2.51 3.29 23.53
C ILE A 341 2.83 4.74 23.16
N LEU A 342 3.63 5.40 24.00
CA LEU A 342 4.04 6.79 23.86
C LEU A 342 5.56 6.88 23.91
N PHE A 343 6.14 7.49 22.88
CA PHE A 343 7.54 7.87 22.81
C PHE A 343 7.66 9.36 23.13
N ASP A 344 8.13 9.69 24.32
CA ASP A 344 8.35 11.07 24.78
C ASP A 344 9.83 11.45 24.58
N GLY A 345 10.13 12.14 23.48
CA GLY A 345 11.49 12.51 23.13
C GLY A 345 12.11 13.56 24.08
N ASP A 346 13.43 13.54 24.22
CA ASP A 346 14.19 14.54 24.97
C ASP A 346 14.98 15.48 24.04
N ARG A 347 15.00 16.77 24.38
CA ARG A 347 15.80 17.82 23.72
C ARG A 347 17.32 17.60 23.75
N SER A 348 17.83 16.60 24.50
CA SER A 348 19.24 16.22 24.53
C SER A 348 19.70 15.50 23.26
N GLY A 349 18.79 14.86 22.52
CA GLY A 349 19.16 14.05 21.35
C GLY A 349 17.97 13.64 20.49
N VAL A 350 18.25 13.02 19.34
CA VAL A 350 17.24 12.39 18.49
C VAL A 350 17.12 10.93 18.93
N THR A 351 15.90 10.41 19.02
CA THR A 351 15.62 9.01 19.30
C THR A 351 14.92 8.36 18.12
N ARG A 352 15.41 7.21 17.68
CA ARG A 352 14.75 6.35 16.69
C ARG A 352 14.08 5.21 17.43
N TYR A 353 12.90 4.80 17.00
CA TYR A 353 12.22 3.65 17.60
C TYR A 353 11.60 2.77 16.52
N GLU A 354 11.47 1.49 16.85
CA GLU A 354 10.70 0.51 16.08
C GLU A 354 10.08 -0.49 17.05
N PHE A 355 8.82 -0.85 16.86
CA PHE A 355 8.15 -1.88 17.65
C PHE A 355 7.17 -2.68 16.80
N ALA A 356 6.96 -3.94 17.19
CA ALA A 356 5.97 -4.83 16.59
C ALA A 356 4.97 -5.32 17.64
N VAL A 357 3.73 -5.57 17.22
CA VAL A 357 2.66 -6.13 18.08
C VAL A 357 2.06 -7.37 17.42
N ASP A 358 1.45 -8.25 18.21
CA ASP A 358 0.72 -9.41 17.69
C ASP A 358 -0.73 -9.10 17.24
N GLY A 359 -1.13 -7.83 17.33
CA GLY A 359 -2.41 -7.28 16.92
C GLY A 359 -2.30 -6.11 15.95
N ASP A 360 -3.29 -5.24 15.97
CA ASP A 360 -3.33 -4.03 15.13
C ASP A 360 -2.61 -2.88 15.84
N VAL A 361 -1.94 -2.01 15.07
CA VAL A 361 -1.31 -0.77 15.55
C VAL A 361 -1.73 0.42 14.68
N GLU A 362 -2.01 1.56 15.31
CA GLU A 362 -2.40 2.79 14.61
C GLU A 362 -1.73 4.03 15.24
N PRO A 363 -1.31 5.03 14.45
CA PRO A 363 -0.83 6.30 14.97
C PRO A 363 -1.90 7.01 15.80
N SER A 364 -1.49 7.67 16.87
CA SER A 364 -2.37 8.27 17.86
C SER A 364 -1.89 9.67 18.24
N ASN A 365 -2.85 10.53 18.57
CA ASN A 365 -2.59 11.87 19.12
C ASN A 365 -2.55 11.89 20.66
N TYR A 366 -2.36 10.72 21.29
CA TYR A 366 -2.30 10.58 22.74
C TYR A 366 -1.28 11.54 23.37
N GLU A 367 -1.64 12.19 24.48
CA GLU A 367 -0.83 13.21 25.16
C GLU A 367 -0.28 14.33 24.24
N GLY A 368 -0.99 14.62 23.14
CA GLY A 368 -0.62 15.68 22.20
C GLY A 368 0.47 15.28 21.20
N ALA A 369 0.72 13.98 21.04
CA ALA A 369 1.60 13.45 20.00
C ALA A 369 1.15 13.85 18.59
N THR A 370 2.12 14.00 17.70
CA THR A 370 1.89 14.33 16.29
C THR A 370 1.67 13.07 15.46
N ILE A 371 0.71 13.11 14.54
CA ILE A 371 0.57 12.08 13.50
C ILE A 371 1.25 12.65 12.25
N ASP A 372 2.45 12.17 11.95
CA ASP A 372 3.19 12.51 10.74
C ASP A 372 3.00 11.44 9.66
N ALA A 373 3.00 11.86 8.40
CA ALA A 373 2.96 10.95 7.25
C ALA A 373 4.31 10.24 7.01
N GLU A 374 5.41 10.71 7.61
CA GLU A 374 6.70 10.02 7.61
C GLU A 374 6.82 8.97 8.73
N THR A 375 5.88 8.90 9.68
CA THR A 375 5.80 7.82 10.67
C THR A 375 5.26 6.58 9.97
N GLY A 376 6.11 5.58 9.78
CA GLY A 376 5.78 4.36 9.03
C GLY A 376 5.08 3.35 9.94
N VAL A 377 3.84 3.00 9.60
CA VAL A 377 3.21 1.77 10.05
C VAL A 377 3.09 0.86 8.84
N GLU A 378 3.80 -0.27 8.88
CA GLU A 378 3.72 -1.32 7.87
C GLU A 378 3.27 -2.59 8.59
N ASP A 379 2.07 -3.08 8.25
CA ASP A 379 1.39 -4.17 8.95
C ASP A 379 1.24 -3.91 10.47
N ALA A 380 1.81 -4.79 11.31
CA ALA A 380 1.80 -4.70 12.77
C ALA A 380 3.10 -4.10 13.35
N VAL A 381 3.92 -3.47 12.49
CA VAL A 381 5.21 -2.87 12.84
C VAL A 381 5.13 -1.37 12.65
N ALA A 382 5.55 -0.62 13.66
CA ALA A 382 5.59 0.83 13.65
C ALA A 382 7.00 1.33 13.96
N HIS A 383 7.50 2.28 13.17
CA HIS A 383 8.80 2.89 13.36
C HIS A 383 8.73 4.42 13.20
N GLY A 384 9.65 5.12 13.84
CA GLY A 384 9.68 6.57 13.77
C GLY A 384 10.86 7.20 14.49
N VAL A 385 10.78 8.53 14.61
CA VAL A 385 11.84 9.35 15.19
C VAL A 385 11.23 10.46 16.03
N VAL A 386 11.69 10.60 17.28
CA VAL A 386 11.33 11.71 18.17
C VAL A 386 12.57 12.51 18.58
N ALA A 387 12.45 13.83 18.75
CA ALA A 387 13.48 14.64 19.42
C ALA A 387 12.87 15.43 20.58
N ASP A 388 12.48 16.70 20.42
CA ASP A 388 11.76 17.45 21.47
C ASP A 388 10.22 17.38 21.33
N TRP A 389 9.73 16.37 20.61
CA TRP A 389 8.31 16.09 20.39
C TRP A 389 7.95 14.65 20.78
N LYS A 390 6.66 14.32 20.65
CA LYS A 390 6.07 13.05 21.06
C LYS A 390 5.44 12.35 19.86
N ASP A 391 5.62 11.03 19.82
CA ASP A 391 4.88 10.13 18.95
C ASP A 391 4.11 9.13 19.81
N ALA A 392 2.89 8.80 19.42
CA ALA A 392 2.10 7.82 20.14
C ALA A 392 1.34 6.91 19.17
N PHE A 393 1.07 5.70 19.62
CA PHE A 393 0.32 4.70 18.86
C PHE A 393 -0.65 4.01 19.78
N ARG A 394 -1.83 3.66 19.27
CA ARG A 394 -2.69 2.69 19.94
C ARG A 394 -2.48 1.33 19.31
N PHE A 395 -2.58 0.29 20.14
CA PHE A 395 -2.41 -1.07 19.66
C PHE A 395 -3.32 -2.05 20.40
N SER A 396 -3.63 -3.17 19.75
CA SER A 396 -4.21 -4.35 20.37
C SER A 396 -3.16 -5.45 20.47
N GLY A 397 -3.42 -6.42 21.33
CA GLY A 397 -2.46 -7.49 21.55
C GLY A 397 -1.30 -7.09 22.47
N ASP A 398 -0.23 -7.87 22.41
CA ASP A 398 1.01 -7.68 23.17
C ASP A 398 2.11 -7.15 22.24
N ILE A 399 3.06 -6.38 22.80
CA ILE A 399 4.26 -5.93 22.07
C ILE A 399 5.21 -7.12 21.97
N GLU A 400 5.55 -7.50 20.74
CA GLU A 400 6.48 -8.61 20.45
C GLU A 400 7.93 -8.14 20.46
N THR A 401 8.22 -6.96 19.91
CA THR A 401 9.55 -6.35 19.87
C THR A 401 9.46 -4.85 20.13
N LEU A 402 10.47 -4.27 20.80
CA LEU A 402 10.57 -2.81 21.00
C LEU A 402 12.05 -2.42 21.03
N THR A 403 12.46 -1.58 20.08
CA THR A 403 13.81 -1.01 20.00
C THR A 403 13.74 0.50 20.09
N VAL A 404 14.66 1.09 20.85
CA VAL A 404 14.72 2.54 21.08
C VAL A 404 16.19 2.93 21.13
N ASP A 405 16.60 3.70 20.13
CA ASP A 405 17.96 4.23 19.99
C ASP A 405 17.93 5.75 20.23
N GLY A 406 18.15 6.15 21.48
CA GLY A 406 18.23 7.55 21.91
C GLY A 406 17.53 7.83 23.25
N PRO A 407 17.54 9.11 23.71
CA PRO A 407 17.16 9.47 25.08
C PRO A 407 15.65 9.50 25.38
N ALA A 408 14.77 9.07 24.47
CA ALA A 408 13.32 9.14 24.69
C ALA A 408 12.87 8.24 25.85
N THR A 409 11.86 8.68 26.58
CA THR A 409 11.15 7.83 27.56
C THR A 409 10.00 7.12 26.85
N VAL A 410 9.92 5.80 27.01
CA VAL A 410 8.80 5.01 26.48
C VAL A 410 7.80 4.67 27.58
N LEU A 411 6.52 4.91 27.30
CA LEU A 411 5.42 4.58 28.19
C LEU A 411 4.42 3.67 27.48
N VAL A 412 4.09 2.53 28.09
CA VAL A 412 2.99 1.67 27.67
C VAL A 412 1.88 1.79 28.70
N ASN A 413 0.70 2.26 28.28
CA ASN A 413 -0.45 2.49 29.16
C ASN A 413 -0.11 3.35 30.40
N ASP A 414 0.64 4.45 30.17
CA ASP A 414 1.15 5.38 31.19
C ASP A 414 2.18 4.81 32.18
N GLU A 415 2.62 3.57 31.98
CA GLU A 415 3.70 2.96 32.76
C GLU A 415 5.00 3.02 31.95
N ALA A 416 6.07 3.55 32.56
CA ALA A 416 7.38 3.56 31.93
C ALA A 416 7.89 2.12 31.82
N VAL A 417 8.31 1.74 30.61
CA VAL A 417 8.82 0.40 30.31
C VAL A 417 10.26 0.47 29.87
N ASP A 418 10.98 -0.63 30.08
CA ASP A 418 12.32 -0.81 29.52
C ASP A 418 12.18 -1.52 28.16
N PRO A 419 12.68 -0.93 27.05
CA PRO A 419 12.70 -1.60 25.75
C PRO A 419 13.31 -3.00 25.79
N ALA A 420 14.30 -3.24 26.67
CA ALA A 420 14.96 -4.53 26.83
C ALA A 420 14.06 -5.63 27.43
N ASP A 421 12.87 -5.30 27.93
CA ASP A 421 11.87 -6.27 28.40
C ASP A 421 11.07 -6.90 27.24
N TYR A 422 11.24 -6.42 26.01
CA TYR A 422 10.51 -6.88 24.82
C TYR A 422 11.46 -7.48 23.77
N GLY A 423 10.95 -8.40 22.96
CA GLY A 423 11.75 -9.18 22.02
C GLY A 423 11.94 -10.63 22.49
N GLU A 424 12.86 -11.35 21.83
CA GLU A 424 13.22 -12.69 22.28
C GLU A 424 13.86 -12.62 23.67
N ASP A 425 13.54 -13.58 24.55
CA ASP A 425 14.27 -13.74 25.80
C ASP A 425 15.77 -13.89 25.49
N LEU A 426 16.58 -12.94 25.97
CA LEU A 426 18.05 -12.94 25.88
C LEU A 426 18.65 -13.33 27.25
N PRO A 427 18.64 -14.63 27.62
CA PRO A 427 19.00 -15.08 28.95
C PRO A 427 20.49 -14.96 29.27
N HIS A 428 21.34 -14.80 28.25
CA HIS A 428 22.79 -14.76 28.41
C HIS A 428 23.32 -13.33 28.37
N VAL A 429 24.33 -13.06 29.20
CA VAL A 429 25.04 -11.76 29.25
C VAL A 429 26.46 -11.96 28.74
N LEU A 430 26.89 -11.14 27.79
CA LEU A 430 28.23 -11.09 27.23
C LEU A 430 28.89 -9.76 27.59
N GLU A 431 30.00 -9.79 28.33
CA GLU A 431 30.78 -8.59 28.68
C GLU A 431 32.13 -8.59 27.96
N VAL A 432 32.50 -7.45 27.37
CA VAL A 432 33.81 -7.23 26.73
C VAL A 432 34.51 -6.07 27.42
N GLU A 433 35.56 -6.37 28.17
CA GLU A 433 36.32 -5.39 28.97
C GLU A 433 37.66 -5.05 28.29
N GLY A 434 37.82 -3.77 27.93
CA GLY A 434 39.07 -3.24 27.37
C GLY A 434 40.19 -3.17 28.43
N THR A 435 41.43 -3.41 27.99
CA THR A 435 42.61 -3.44 28.89
C THR A 435 43.56 -2.25 28.74
N GLY A 436 43.07 -1.14 28.18
CA GLY A 436 43.78 0.12 27.92
C GLY A 436 44.53 0.20 26.60
N THR A 437 44.38 -0.79 25.74
CA THR A 437 44.76 -0.72 24.32
C THR A 437 43.48 -0.75 23.49
N PRO A 438 43.29 0.16 22.52
CA PRO A 438 42.14 0.11 21.62
C PRO A 438 42.03 -1.28 20.99
N THR A 439 40.90 -1.93 21.20
CA THR A 439 40.66 -3.33 20.84
C THR A 439 39.37 -3.45 20.05
N SER A 440 39.46 -3.82 18.77
CA SER A 440 38.30 -4.16 17.94
C SER A 440 37.96 -5.64 18.05
N PHE A 441 36.67 -5.97 18.07
CA PHE A 441 36.17 -7.33 18.17
C PHE A 441 34.94 -7.55 17.28
N GLU A 442 34.72 -8.81 16.92
CA GLU A 442 33.53 -9.34 16.28
C GLU A 442 33.02 -10.55 17.08
N MET A 443 31.70 -10.69 17.21
CA MET A 443 31.05 -11.76 17.95
C MET A 443 29.86 -12.26 17.16
N THR A 444 29.60 -13.57 17.15
CA THR A 444 28.38 -14.14 16.56
C THR A 444 27.71 -15.12 17.52
N VAL A 445 26.38 -15.13 17.54
CA VAL A 445 25.57 -16.07 18.32
C VAL A 445 24.66 -16.90 17.40
N GLU A 446 24.11 -18.01 17.88
CA GLU A 446 23.09 -18.78 17.16
C GLU A 446 21.73 -18.07 17.14
N GLY A 447 21.43 -17.27 18.17
CA GLY A 447 20.17 -16.55 18.34
C GLY A 447 20.28 -15.05 18.02
N THR A 448 19.56 -14.24 18.79
CA THR A 448 19.60 -12.77 18.69
C THR A 448 20.61 -12.22 19.69
N ILE A 449 21.28 -11.12 19.35
CA ILE A 449 22.20 -10.39 20.25
C ILE A 449 21.87 -8.90 20.20
N ASP A 450 21.84 -8.26 21.36
CA ASP A 450 21.56 -6.83 21.51
C ASP A 450 22.45 -6.20 22.58
N LEU A 451 22.61 -4.88 22.53
CA LEU A 451 23.41 -4.12 23.49
C LEU A 451 22.60 -3.90 24.80
N ASP A 452 23.20 -4.16 25.96
CA ASP A 452 22.55 -3.92 27.27
C ASP A 452 22.75 -2.44 27.68
N GLY A 453 21.65 -1.68 27.69
CA GLY A 453 21.66 -0.21 27.68
C GLY A 453 22.01 0.51 29.00
N ASP A 454 22.73 1.63 28.85
CA ASP A 454 22.65 2.95 29.54
C ASP A 454 23.96 3.75 29.36
N ALA A 455 25.03 3.08 28.95
CA ALA A 455 26.27 3.72 28.52
C ALA A 455 26.26 3.82 27.00
N GLU A 456 25.96 5.00 26.47
CA GLU A 456 26.32 5.28 25.08
C GLU A 456 27.82 5.01 24.95
N PRO A 457 28.27 4.14 24.03
CA PRO A 457 29.67 4.17 23.68
C PRO A 457 29.96 5.60 23.23
N GLU A 458 30.98 6.26 23.81
CA GLU A 458 31.26 7.66 23.50
C GLU A 458 31.56 7.90 22.00
N ASP A 459 31.68 6.81 21.22
CA ASP A 459 31.89 6.76 19.78
C ASP A 459 30.87 5.82 19.06
N GLU A 460 30.40 6.22 17.87
CA GLU A 460 29.47 5.52 16.94
C GLU A 460 30.00 4.17 16.37
N ALA A 461 30.76 3.39 17.14
CA ALA A 461 31.55 2.26 16.61
C ALA A 461 30.90 0.87 16.74
N THR A 462 29.77 0.73 17.44
CA THR A 462 29.08 -0.56 17.59
C THR A 462 28.09 -0.76 16.44
N THR A 463 28.27 -1.82 15.66
CA THR A 463 27.35 -2.27 14.61
C THR A 463 26.82 -3.65 14.96
N ILE A 464 25.50 -3.81 15.01
CA ILE A 464 24.83 -5.11 15.15
C ILE A 464 24.13 -5.43 13.84
N SER A 465 24.40 -6.61 13.27
CA SER A 465 23.80 -7.07 12.02
C SER A 465 23.32 -8.51 12.20
N GLY A 466 22.02 -8.68 12.43
CA GLY A 466 21.43 -9.98 12.74
C GLY A 466 21.98 -10.56 14.04
N SER A 467 22.67 -11.70 13.95
CA SER A 467 23.25 -12.41 15.09
C SER A 467 24.73 -12.07 15.35
N THR A 468 25.26 -11.03 14.68
CA THR A 468 26.68 -10.64 14.75
C THR A 468 26.85 -9.20 15.25
N VAL A 469 27.80 -9.00 16.16
CA VAL A 469 28.22 -7.70 16.69
C VAL A 469 29.64 -7.40 16.24
N GLN A 470 29.88 -6.18 15.77
CA GLN A 470 31.21 -5.61 15.57
C GLN A 470 31.34 -4.34 16.39
N SER A 471 32.40 -4.24 17.21
CA SER A 471 32.62 -3.04 18.02
C SER A 471 34.10 -2.90 18.46
N SER A 472 34.40 -1.87 19.24
CA SER A 472 35.71 -1.66 19.85
C SER A 472 35.62 -1.14 21.28
N VAL A 473 36.58 -1.54 22.13
CA VAL A 473 36.75 -1.06 23.51
C VAL A 473 38.19 -0.63 23.78
N THR A 474 38.40 0.36 24.65
CA THR A 474 39.75 0.72 25.13
C THR A 474 39.92 0.47 26.63
N ASP A 475 39.27 1.25 27.49
CA ASP A 475 39.32 1.15 28.96
C ASP A 475 37.94 0.84 29.57
N GLU A 476 36.92 0.69 28.72
CA GLU A 476 35.52 0.51 29.11
C GLU A 476 35.08 -0.94 29.00
N THR A 477 33.90 -1.23 29.54
CA THR A 477 33.23 -2.51 29.39
C THR A 477 31.97 -2.30 28.57
N GLN A 478 31.83 -3.07 27.50
CA GLN A 478 30.56 -3.17 26.76
C GLN A 478 29.85 -4.44 27.17
N THR A 479 28.53 -4.34 27.35
CA THR A 479 27.68 -5.43 27.80
C THR A 479 26.62 -5.69 26.73
N PHE A 480 26.44 -6.95 26.36
CA PHE A 480 25.44 -7.41 25.40
C PHE A 480 24.58 -8.48 26.04
N ARG A 481 23.35 -8.61 25.60
CA ARG A 481 22.46 -9.73 25.93
C ARG A 481 22.24 -10.56 24.69
N PHE A 482 22.19 -11.88 24.83
CA PHE A 482 21.92 -12.75 23.69
C PHE A 482 21.12 -14.00 24.04
N SER A 483 20.54 -14.61 23.01
CA SER A 483 19.89 -15.92 23.04
C SER A 483 20.70 -16.95 22.24
N GLY A 484 20.50 -18.24 22.54
CA GLY A 484 21.27 -19.32 21.92
C GLY A 484 22.70 -19.41 22.44
N ALA A 485 23.58 -20.06 21.68
CA ALA A 485 24.99 -20.20 22.03
C ALA A 485 25.83 -19.10 21.36
N LEU A 486 26.90 -18.65 22.04
CA LEU A 486 27.96 -17.86 21.42
C LEU A 486 28.77 -18.78 20.49
N THR A 487 28.85 -18.44 19.21
CA THR A 487 29.42 -19.30 18.17
C THR A 487 30.76 -18.79 17.64
N ASP A 488 30.96 -17.47 17.59
CA ASP A 488 32.22 -16.85 17.16
C ASP A 488 32.62 -15.71 18.10
N VAL A 489 33.92 -15.64 18.44
CA VAL A 489 34.51 -14.54 19.19
C VAL A 489 35.87 -14.20 18.61
N THR A 490 35.94 -13.13 17.83
CA THR A 490 37.15 -12.70 17.14
C THR A 490 37.66 -11.37 17.69
N ILE A 491 38.88 -11.36 18.25
CA ILE A 491 39.59 -10.13 18.61
C ILE A 491 40.51 -9.73 17.45
N ILE A 492 40.17 -8.64 16.76
CA ILE A 492 40.79 -8.25 15.48
C ILE A 492 42.10 -7.50 15.71
N ASN A 493 42.16 -6.59 16.70
CA ASN A 493 43.33 -5.75 16.96
C ASN A 493 43.40 -5.26 18.40
N GLY A 494 44.03 -6.00 19.32
CA GLY A 494 44.22 -5.55 20.70
C GLY A 494 44.12 -6.69 21.70
N ASN A 495 43.67 -6.39 22.92
CA ASN A 495 43.43 -7.38 23.96
C ASN A 495 42.25 -6.93 24.83
N ALA A 496 41.20 -7.76 24.87
CA ALA A 496 40.04 -7.59 25.72
C ALA A 496 39.80 -8.88 26.51
N GLU A 497 39.26 -8.74 27.72
CA GLU A 497 38.73 -9.88 28.47
C GLU A 497 37.26 -10.05 28.09
N VAL A 498 36.86 -11.27 27.73
CA VAL A 498 35.48 -11.59 27.36
C VAL A 498 34.88 -12.49 28.44
N ARG A 499 33.67 -12.16 28.90
CA ARG A 499 32.92 -12.96 29.87
C ARG A 499 31.54 -13.32 29.32
N VAL A 500 31.11 -14.56 29.53
CA VAL A 500 29.74 -15.01 29.29
C VAL A 500 29.13 -15.43 30.62
N ASP A 501 28.00 -14.84 30.99
CA ASP A 501 27.29 -15.06 32.26
C ASP A 501 28.21 -14.89 33.50
N GLY A 502 29.19 -13.98 33.40
CA GLY A 502 30.18 -13.69 34.44
C GLY A 502 31.36 -14.66 34.50
N GLU A 503 31.44 -15.66 33.62
CA GLU A 503 32.60 -16.54 33.48
C GLU A 503 33.52 -16.05 32.36
N VAL A 504 34.82 -15.87 32.65
CA VAL A 504 35.82 -15.50 31.65
C VAL A 504 35.98 -16.63 30.65
N ILE A 505 35.82 -16.31 29.37
CA ILE A 505 36.05 -17.22 28.25
C ILE A 505 37.35 -16.86 27.54
N GLU A 506 37.98 -17.85 26.92
CA GLU A 506 39.11 -17.62 26.03
C GLU A 506 38.55 -17.49 24.60
N PRO A 507 38.68 -16.33 23.92
CA PRO A 507 38.19 -16.14 22.56
C PRO A 507 38.60 -17.25 21.57
N VAL A 508 39.76 -17.86 21.77
CA VAL A 508 40.27 -18.96 20.93
C VAL A 508 39.48 -20.28 21.07
N GLU A 509 38.62 -20.40 22.07
CA GLU A 509 37.72 -21.54 22.30
C GLU A 509 36.34 -21.35 21.67
N TYR A 510 36.07 -20.16 21.12
CA TYR A 510 34.84 -19.79 20.42
C TYR A 510 35.19 -19.36 18.99
N GLY A 511 34.29 -19.60 18.04
CA GLY A 511 34.66 -19.74 16.63
C GLY A 511 34.82 -21.23 16.26
N ASP A 512 33.84 -22.04 16.68
CA ASP A 512 33.61 -23.35 16.08
C ASP A 512 32.97 -23.10 14.71
N HIS A 513 33.79 -22.82 13.71
CA HIS A 513 33.58 -23.68 12.58
C HIS A 513 33.90 -25.11 13.07
N GLU A 514 33.04 -26.09 12.80
CA GLU A 514 33.59 -27.23 12.06
C GLU A 514 34.32 -26.58 10.88
N LEU A 515 35.59 -26.22 11.08
CA LEU A 515 36.41 -25.46 10.15
C LEU A 515 36.16 -26.08 8.80
N LEU A 516 35.47 -25.34 7.92
CA LEU A 516 34.94 -25.93 6.70
C LEU A 516 36.10 -26.68 6.04
N PRO A 517 36.01 -28.02 5.95
CA PRO A 517 37.21 -28.86 5.95
C PRO A 517 37.99 -28.74 4.66
N HIS A 518 37.40 -28.12 3.63
CA HIS A 518 37.93 -28.10 2.29
C HIS A 518 38.36 -26.68 1.90
N ALA A 519 39.53 -26.56 1.28
CA ALA A 519 40.01 -25.31 0.72
C ALA A 519 39.87 -25.33 -0.79
N LEU A 520 39.46 -24.20 -1.37
CA LEU A 520 39.62 -23.90 -2.78
C LEU A 520 40.50 -22.66 -2.90
N VAL A 521 41.59 -22.76 -3.68
CA VAL A 521 42.49 -21.63 -3.98
C VAL A 521 42.50 -21.40 -5.49
N ILE A 522 42.23 -20.16 -5.89
CA ILE A 522 42.38 -19.67 -7.26
C ILE A 522 43.63 -18.79 -7.29
N ASP A 523 44.70 -19.28 -7.91
CA ASP A 523 45.99 -18.60 -8.00
C ASP A 523 46.15 -17.97 -9.39
N GLY A 524 45.95 -16.65 -9.45
CA GLY A 524 46.15 -15.85 -10.65
C GLY A 524 47.60 -15.32 -10.80
N THR A 525 48.48 -15.49 -9.81
CA THR A 525 49.81 -14.84 -9.80
C THR A 525 50.72 -15.23 -10.98
N GLU A 526 50.48 -16.40 -11.58
CA GLU A 526 51.20 -16.92 -12.76
C GLU A 526 50.38 -16.79 -14.07
N ALA A 527 49.20 -16.16 -14.03
CA ALA A 527 48.36 -15.92 -15.20
C ALA A 527 48.77 -14.62 -15.92
N ASP A 528 48.79 -14.65 -17.25
CA ASP A 528 49.11 -13.47 -18.07
C ASP A 528 47.96 -12.44 -18.14
N ASP A 529 46.72 -12.85 -17.85
CA ASP A 529 45.49 -12.06 -17.90
C ASP A 529 44.56 -12.44 -16.73
N PRO A 530 43.68 -11.53 -16.26
CA PRO A 530 42.72 -11.82 -15.19
C PRO A 530 41.84 -13.02 -15.51
N THR A 531 41.58 -13.84 -14.49
CA THR A 531 40.80 -15.06 -14.59
C THR A 531 39.51 -14.94 -13.80
N ALA A 532 38.37 -14.92 -14.50
CA ALA A 532 37.07 -14.96 -13.85
C ALA A 532 36.69 -16.41 -13.48
N TYR A 533 36.13 -16.61 -12.30
CA TYR A 533 35.65 -17.90 -11.84
C TYR A 533 34.23 -17.80 -11.25
N SER A 534 33.53 -18.92 -11.28
CA SER A 534 32.30 -19.11 -10.52
C SER A 534 32.16 -20.56 -10.09
N PHE A 535 31.72 -20.79 -8.87
CA PHE A 535 31.48 -22.15 -8.37
C PHE A 535 30.31 -22.21 -7.41
N GLU A 536 29.71 -23.39 -7.26
CA GLU A 536 28.69 -23.68 -6.25
C GLU A 536 29.13 -24.88 -5.42
N THR A 537 28.84 -24.84 -4.12
CA THR A 537 29.15 -25.92 -3.18
C THR A 537 27.85 -26.54 -2.64
N SER A 538 27.89 -27.81 -2.25
CA SER A 538 26.73 -28.46 -1.64
C SER A 538 26.53 -28.02 -0.17
N GLY A 539 27.56 -27.47 0.48
CA GLY A 539 27.56 -26.96 1.85
C GLY A 539 27.83 -25.45 1.94
N ALA A 540 28.26 -24.98 3.10
CA ALA A 540 28.60 -23.57 3.31
C ALA A 540 29.95 -23.21 2.65
N VAL A 541 30.14 -21.92 2.33
CA VAL A 541 31.38 -21.38 1.76
C VAL A 541 31.66 -19.98 2.29
N VAL A 542 32.93 -19.70 2.62
CA VAL A 542 33.39 -18.37 3.10
C VAL A 542 34.71 -17.98 2.44
N LYS A 543 34.94 -16.67 2.29
CA LYS A 543 36.23 -16.12 1.84
C LYS A 543 37.31 -16.40 2.88
N SER A 544 38.55 -16.50 2.45
CA SER A 544 39.65 -16.95 3.29
C SER A 544 40.97 -16.31 2.91
N THR A 545 41.82 -16.09 3.91
CA THR A 545 43.23 -15.72 3.73
C THR A 545 44.16 -16.93 3.66
N TYR A 546 43.63 -18.14 3.44
CA TYR A 546 44.42 -19.37 3.37
C TYR A 546 45.48 -19.28 2.27
N ARG A 547 46.73 -19.63 2.63
CA ARG A 547 47.93 -19.45 1.80
C ARG A 547 48.21 -17.99 1.40
N ASP A 548 47.97 -17.07 2.33
CA ASP A 548 48.22 -15.64 2.16
C ASP A 548 47.38 -15.01 1.02
N ALA A 549 46.22 -15.62 0.74
CA ALA A 549 45.23 -15.09 -0.19
C ALA A 549 44.63 -13.77 0.34
N THR A 550 44.23 -12.90 -0.59
CA THR A 550 43.55 -11.65 -0.26
C THR A 550 42.04 -11.88 -0.21
N ILE A 551 41.36 -11.22 0.72
CA ILE A 551 39.90 -11.12 0.68
C ILE A 551 39.57 -9.95 -0.25
N ASP A 552 39.07 -10.25 -1.44
CA ASP A 552 38.60 -9.24 -2.38
C ASP A 552 37.14 -8.87 -2.05
N GLU A 553 36.83 -7.59 -1.91
CA GLU A 553 35.47 -7.10 -1.69
C GLU A 553 34.59 -7.31 -2.92
N ASP A 554 35.18 -7.39 -4.12
CA ASP A 554 34.47 -7.58 -5.39
C ASP A 554 33.99 -9.04 -5.60
N ASP A 555 34.52 -10.00 -4.82
CA ASP A 555 34.03 -11.37 -4.84
C ASP A 555 32.62 -11.45 -4.23
N VAL A 556 31.69 -12.09 -4.93
CA VAL A 556 30.28 -12.18 -4.50
C VAL A 556 29.97 -13.60 -4.03
N ILE A 557 29.43 -13.73 -2.82
CA ILE A 557 28.86 -14.97 -2.28
C ILE A 557 27.35 -14.78 -2.09
N GLU A 558 26.54 -15.54 -2.84
CA GLU A 558 25.08 -15.57 -2.71
C GLU A 558 24.67 -16.99 -2.29
N GLY A 559 24.46 -17.19 -0.99
CA GLY A 559 24.19 -18.50 -0.41
C GLY A 559 25.39 -19.45 -0.59
N ARG A 560 25.27 -20.44 -1.48
CA ARG A 560 26.31 -21.46 -1.75
C ARG A 560 27.09 -21.21 -3.05
N ALA A 561 26.74 -20.16 -3.79
CA ALA A 561 27.34 -19.80 -5.06
C ALA A 561 28.32 -18.64 -4.91
N VAL A 562 29.49 -18.77 -5.54
CA VAL A 562 30.58 -17.79 -5.50
C VAL A 562 30.93 -17.35 -6.91
N ARG A 563 31.22 -16.06 -7.08
CA ARG A 563 31.74 -15.46 -8.31
C ARG A 563 32.85 -14.49 -7.99
N GLY A 564 33.94 -14.56 -8.73
CA GLY A 564 35.11 -13.71 -8.48
C GLY A 564 36.05 -13.60 -9.67
N VAL A 565 37.09 -12.79 -9.52
CA VAL A 565 38.15 -12.58 -10.51
C VAL A 565 39.50 -12.56 -9.82
N ALA A 566 40.38 -13.51 -10.17
CA ALA A 566 41.77 -13.50 -9.74
C ALA A 566 42.65 -12.92 -10.86
N ASP A 567 43.35 -11.81 -10.61
CA ASP A 567 44.40 -11.28 -11.50
C ASP A 567 45.78 -11.68 -10.99
N ASN A 568 46.58 -10.79 -10.40
CA ASN A 568 47.94 -11.11 -9.95
C ASN A 568 48.04 -11.49 -8.47
N TRP A 569 46.96 -12.05 -7.90
CA TRP A 569 46.84 -12.47 -6.50
C TRP A 569 46.16 -13.84 -6.37
N LEU A 570 46.02 -14.30 -5.12
CA LEU A 570 45.30 -15.52 -4.78
C LEU A 570 43.96 -15.16 -4.16
N ASP A 571 42.91 -15.84 -4.60
CA ASP A 571 41.65 -15.91 -3.87
C ASP A 571 41.54 -17.27 -3.21
N ALA A 572 41.11 -17.31 -1.95
CA ALA A 572 40.89 -18.57 -1.25
C ALA A 572 39.54 -18.61 -0.56
N TYR A 573 38.99 -19.82 -0.50
CA TYR A 573 37.69 -20.11 0.09
C TYR A 573 37.78 -21.35 0.96
N TRP A 574 37.10 -21.31 2.11
CA TRP A 574 36.82 -22.49 2.90
C TRP A 574 35.40 -22.95 2.60
N PHE A 575 35.19 -24.26 2.37
CA PHE A 575 33.88 -24.82 2.06
C PHE A 575 33.66 -26.22 2.66
N ASP A 576 32.39 -26.59 2.81
CA ASP A 576 31.94 -27.92 3.21
C ASP A 576 31.15 -28.59 2.07
N GLY A 577 31.12 -29.93 2.06
CA GLY A 577 30.51 -30.72 1.01
C GLY A 577 31.33 -30.74 -0.29
N ASP A 578 30.67 -30.93 -1.43
CA ASP A 578 31.32 -31.05 -2.74
C ASP A 578 31.17 -29.76 -3.57
N ILE A 579 32.09 -29.51 -4.50
CA ILE A 579 31.89 -28.51 -5.56
C ILE A 579 30.93 -29.11 -6.61
N GLU A 580 29.73 -28.54 -6.73
CA GLU A 580 28.67 -29.03 -7.62
C GLU A 580 28.77 -28.45 -9.03
N GLU A 581 29.18 -27.18 -9.14
CA GLU A 581 29.42 -26.49 -10.40
C GLU A 581 30.71 -25.68 -10.32
N PHE A 582 31.50 -25.66 -11.41
CA PHE A 582 32.72 -24.87 -11.48
C PHE A 582 32.97 -24.39 -12.91
N THR A 583 33.14 -23.07 -13.07
CA THR A 583 33.52 -22.42 -14.32
C THR A 583 34.75 -21.56 -14.10
N LEU A 584 35.74 -21.69 -14.99
CA LEU A 584 36.94 -20.87 -15.03
C LEU A 584 37.11 -20.28 -16.43
N ARG A 585 37.33 -18.97 -16.51
CA ARG A 585 37.61 -18.25 -17.76
C ARG A 585 38.90 -17.46 -17.61
N GLY A 586 40.00 -18.12 -17.94
CA GLY A 586 41.36 -17.59 -17.85
C GLY A 586 42.34 -18.74 -17.61
N ASN A 587 43.53 -18.41 -17.12
CA ASN A 587 44.63 -19.36 -16.95
C ASN A 587 45.11 -19.50 -15.49
N ALA A 588 44.38 -18.95 -14.51
CA ALA A 588 44.69 -19.16 -13.10
C ALA A 588 44.76 -20.65 -12.74
N ALA A 589 45.65 -21.00 -11.83
CA ALA A 589 45.72 -22.34 -11.28
C ALA A 589 44.63 -22.51 -10.21
N VAL A 590 43.98 -23.67 -10.20
CA VAL A 590 42.92 -24.00 -9.26
C VAL A 590 43.36 -25.18 -8.41
N ASP A 591 43.41 -25.00 -7.10
CA ASP A 591 43.78 -26.04 -6.15
C ASP A 591 42.62 -26.29 -5.17
N VAL A 592 41.98 -27.45 -5.30
CA VAL A 592 40.92 -27.91 -4.40
C VAL A 592 41.50 -28.97 -3.48
N GLN A 593 41.43 -28.73 -2.18
CA GLN A 593 41.95 -29.64 -1.17
C GLN A 593 40.82 -30.01 -0.21
N TYR A 594 40.53 -31.29 -0.11
CA TYR A 594 39.53 -31.81 0.83
C TYR A 594 40.22 -32.22 2.14
N ASN A 595 39.59 -31.86 3.27
CA ASN A 595 40.01 -32.18 4.64
C ASN A 595 41.41 -31.63 4.97
N VAL A 596 41.70 -30.39 4.56
CA VAL A 596 42.97 -29.68 4.82
C VAL A 596 43.17 -29.43 6.31
N ARG A 597 42.06 -29.24 7.00
CA ARG A 597 42.01 -29.03 8.43
C ARG A 597 41.63 -30.38 9.01
N ASP A 598 42.64 -31.20 9.34
CA ASP A 598 42.46 -32.51 9.97
C ASP A 598 41.58 -32.36 11.23
N GLN A 599 40.32 -32.76 11.14
CA GLN A 599 39.40 -32.92 12.28
C GLN A 599 39.32 -34.39 12.69
#